data_AF-A0A2T4RXS2-F1
#
_entry.id   AF-A0A2T4RXS2-F1
#
_cell.length_a   1.000
_cell.length_b   1.000
_cell.length_c   1.000
_cell.angle_alpha   90.00
_cell.angle_beta   90.00
_cell.angle_gamma   90.00
#
_symmetry.space_group_name_H-M   'P 1'
#
loop_
_entity.id
_entity.type
_entity.pdbx_description
1 polymer ?
#
loop_
_entity_poly.entity_id
_entity_poly.type
_entity_poly.pdbx_seq_one_letter_code
_entity_poly.pdbx_strand_id
1 'polypeptide(L)'
;TGSLTTLLTDFKSVTGMDLSSDMLAVASQKSDSVRWIEGDMTDFELGQNFDVITILCDSLNYITDQHDVIETFKHVYRHLNTDGTFIFDVHSKFKMNTLFANQTYIDETEHIFLAWEAIQGDLPDSVWHYMT
;
A
#
# COMPACT_ATOMS: atom_id res chain seq x y z
N THR A 1 2.87 6.92 3.88
CA THR A 1 3.52 8.25 4.03
C THR A 1 4.28 8.69 2.78
N GLY A 2 3.99 8.12 1.59
CA GLY A 2 4.44 8.66 0.31
C GLY A 2 5.92 8.53 -0.05
N SER A 3 6.77 7.91 0.78
CA SER A 3 8.23 7.93 0.57
C SER A 3 8.69 7.40 -0.80
N LEU A 4 8.04 6.34 -1.32
CA LEU A 4 8.37 5.82 -2.65
C LEU A 4 7.78 6.69 -3.76
N THR A 5 6.55 7.18 -3.58
CA THR A 5 5.88 8.08 -4.52
C THR A 5 6.68 9.36 -4.76
N THR A 6 7.34 9.91 -3.74
CA THR A 6 8.21 11.10 -3.89
C THR A 6 9.45 10.86 -4.74
N LEU A 7 9.84 9.60 -4.98
CA LEU A 7 10.98 9.26 -5.83
C LEU A 7 10.60 9.15 -7.32
N LEU A 8 9.31 9.24 -7.68
CA LEU A 8 8.81 9.14 -9.05
C LEU A 8 9.01 10.46 -9.84
N THR A 9 10.20 11.05 -9.77
CA THR A 9 10.50 12.39 -10.31
C THR A 9 10.55 12.46 -11.84
N ASP A 10 10.72 11.32 -12.50
CA ASP A 10 10.79 11.24 -13.97
C ASP A 10 9.41 11.36 -14.64
N PHE A 11 8.33 11.27 -13.86
CA PHE A 11 6.96 11.44 -14.34
C PHE A 11 6.53 12.91 -14.28
N LYS A 12 5.88 13.38 -15.34
CA LYS A 12 5.40 14.78 -15.43
C LYS A 12 4.32 15.12 -14.41
N SER A 13 3.51 14.14 -14.02
CA SER A 13 2.42 14.30 -13.07
C SER A 13 2.30 13.03 -12.26
N VAL A 14 2.27 13.16 -10.93
CA VAL A 14 2.15 12.06 -9.99
C VAL A 14 1.00 12.37 -9.04
N THR A 15 0.08 11.41 -8.91
CA THR A 15 -0.98 11.44 -7.89
C THR A 15 -0.72 10.33 -6.89
N GLY A 16 -0.70 10.66 -5.60
CA GLY A 16 -0.61 9.70 -4.50
C GLY A 16 -1.94 9.62 -3.76
N MET A 17 -2.44 8.41 -3.54
CA MET A 17 -3.71 8.15 -2.86
C MET A 17 -3.48 7.22 -1.66
N ASP A 18 -4.11 7.53 -0.54
CA ASP A 18 -4.09 6.71 0.68
C ASP A 18 -5.43 6.89 1.41
N LEU A 19 -5.87 5.87 2.14
CA LEU A 19 -7.08 5.96 2.98
C LEU A 19 -6.83 6.80 4.24
N SER A 20 -5.57 6.87 4.69
CA SER A 20 -5.18 7.57 5.91
C SER A 20 -4.83 9.03 5.65
N SER A 21 -5.69 9.94 6.09
CA SER A 21 -5.41 11.39 6.09
C SER A 21 -4.15 11.75 6.89
N ASP A 22 -3.84 11.04 7.98
CA ASP A 22 -2.60 11.23 8.74
C ASP A 22 -1.35 10.85 7.91
N MET A 23 -1.40 9.76 7.15
CA MET A 23 -0.29 9.37 6.27
C MET A 23 -0.10 10.36 5.13
N LEU A 24 -1.18 10.95 4.62
CA LEU A 24 -1.15 12.00 3.59
C LEU A 24 -0.62 13.32 4.15
N ALA A 25 -0.95 13.68 5.39
CA ALA A 25 -0.38 14.85 6.05
C ALA A 25 1.15 14.76 6.12
N VAL A 26 1.69 13.60 6.48
CA VAL A 26 3.14 13.36 6.46
C VAL A 26 3.71 13.34 5.03
N ALA A 27 2.98 12.77 4.07
CA ALA A 27 3.43 12.69 2.67
C ALA A 27 3.53 14.07 2.01
N SER A 28 2.53 14.93 2.22
CA SER A 28 2.51 16.29 1.67
C SER A 28 3.67 17.16 2.16
N GLN A 29 4.14 16.97 3.40
CA GLN A 29 5.32 17.67 3.91
C GLN A 29 6.63 17.28 3.20
N LYS A 30 6.68 16.12 2.52
CA LYS A 30 7.88 15.62 1.83
C LYS A 30 7.98 16.12 0.39
N SER A 31 6.86 16.42 -0.25
CA SER A 31 6.83 16.78 -1.67
C SER A 31 5.58 17.55 -2.04
N ASP A 32 5.79 18.77 -2.53
CA ASP A 32 4.77 19.61 -3.15
C ASP A 32 4.53 19.27 -4.64
N SER A 33 5.37 18.41 -5.23
CA SER A 33 5.25 18.01 -6.65
C SER A 33 4.29 16.85 -6.88
N VAL A 34 3.88 16.15 -5.83
CA VAL A 34 2.89 15.08 -5.89
C VAL A 34 1.53 15.63 -5.48
N ARG A 35 0.49 15.32 -6.28
CA ARG A 35 -0.89 15.59 -5.90
C ARG A 35 -1.35 14.49 -4.93
N TRP A 36 -1.52 14.84 -3.66
CA TRP A 36 -2.01 13.91 -2.63
C TRP A 36 -3.54 13.96 -2.52
N ILE A 37 -4.17 12.80 -2.46
CA ILE A 37 -5.62 12.65 -2.32
C ILE A 37 -5.95 11.58 -1.28
N GLU A 38 -6.99 11.83 -0.49
CA GLU A 38 -7.58 10.80 0.38
C GLU A 38 -8.55 9.97 -0.46
N GLY A 39 -8.45 8.64 -0.36
CA GLY A 39 -9.31 7.76 -1.13
C GLY A 39 -9.15 6.29 -0.79
N ASP A 40 -10.22 5.54 -1.00
CA ASP A 40 -10.27 4.09 -0.87
C ASP A 40 -9.89 3.42 -2.20
N MET A 41 -8.92 2.51 -2.18
CA MET A 41 -8.52 1.80 -3.41
C MET A 41 -9.59 0.83 -3.93
N THR A 42 -10.60 0.50 -3.13
CA THR A 42 -11.73 -0.39 -3.50
C THR A 42 -12.84 0.36 -4.23
N ASP A 43 -12.96 1.68 -4.03
CA ASP A 43 -13.97 2.53 -4.67
C ASP A 43 -13.41 3.95 -4.87
N PHE A 44 -12.82 4.20 -6.04
CA PHE A 44 -12.31 5.53 -6.40
C PHE A 44 -12.70 5.96 -7.82
N GLU A 45 -12.86 7.27 -7.98
CA GLU A 45 -13.10 7.93 -9.27
C GLU A 45 -12.35 9.27 -9.29
N LEU A 46 -11.33 9.37 -10.15
CA LEU A 46 -10.42 10.52 -10.19
C LEU A 46 -10.68 11.43 -11.40
N GLY A 47 -11.56 11.04 -12.32
CA GLY A 47 -11.87 11.83 -13.52
C GLY A 47 -10.68 12.03 -14.46
N GLN A 48 -9.65 11.18 -14.34
CA GLN A 48 -8.45 11.19 -15.17
C GLN A 48 -7.89 9.77 -15.29
N ASN A 49 -7.16 9.52 -16.37
CA ASN A 49 -6.47 8.26 -16.61
C ASN A 49 -4.95 8.41 -16.46
N PHE A 50 -4.26 7.31 -16.18
CA PHE A 50 -2.84 7.25 -15.91
C PHE A 50 -2.14 6.26 -16.85
N ASP A 51 -0.90 6.57 -17.23
CA ASP A 51 -0.05 5.65 -17.99
C ASP A 51 0.48 4.51 -17.11
N VAL A 52 0.67 4.78 -15.82
CA VAL A 52 1.12 3.81 -14.83
C VAL A 52 0.33 3.99 -13.55
N ILE A 53 -0.20 2.90 -13.00
CA ILE A 53 -0.77 2.83 -11.65
C ILE A 53 0.05 1.84 -10.84
N THR A 54 0.36 2.19 -9.59
CA THR A 54 1.11 1.32 -8.68
C THR A 54 0.41 1.13 -7.34
N ILE A 55 0.45 -0.09 -6.80
CA ILE A 55 0.06 -0.40 -5.42
C ILE A 55 1.22 -1.16 -4.79
N LEU A 56 2.06 -0.44 -4.04
CA LEU A 56 3.39 -0.92 -3.63
C LEU A 56 3.48 -1.18 -2.14
N CYS A 57 4.52 -1.91 -1.74
CA CYS A 57 4.80 -2.27 -0.34
C CYS A 57 3.60 -2.97 0.29
N ASP A 58 3.15 -4.07 -0.33
CA ASP A 58 2.08 -4.94 0.16
C ASP A 58 0.75 -4.24 0.51
N SER A 59 0.54 -3.01 0.05
CA SER A 59 -0.68 -2.23 0.33
C SER A 59 -1.97 -2.95 -0.09
N LEU A 60 -1.91 -3.78 -1.13
CA LEU A 60 -3.06 -4.57 -1.58
C LEU A 60 -3.47 -5.64 -0.55
N ASN A 61 -2.55 -6.11 0.29
CA ASN A 61 -2.83 -7.12 1.33
C ASN A 61 -3.67 -6.58 2.49
N TYR A 62 -3.92 -5.27 2.58
CA TYR A 62 -4.84 -4.70 3.58
C TYR A 62 -6.32 -4.94 3.23
N ILE A 63 -6.63 -5.29 1.99
CA ILE A 63 -7.99 -5.66 1.59
C ILE A 63 -8.33 -7.05 2.15
N THR A 64 -9.43 -7.14 2.89
CA THR A 64 -9.82 -8.37 3.59
C THR A 64 -10.84 -9.21 2.82
N ASP A 65 -11.60 -8.61 1.90
CA ASP A 65 -12.59 -9.30 1.07
C ASP A 65 -12.07 -9.51 -0.36
N GLN A 66 -12.30 -10.70 -0.91
CA GLN A 66 -11.93 -11.03 -2.28
C GLN A 66 -12.70 -10.18 -3.31
N HIS A 67 -13.95 -9.84 -3.02
CA HIS A 67 -14.76 -8.95 -3.85
C HIS A 67 -14.10 -7.58 -4.00
N ASP A 68 -13.59 -7.03 -2.90
CA ASP A 68 -12.96 -5.71 -2.87
C ASP A 68 -11.65 -5.70 -3.67
N VAL A 69 -10.89 -6.79 -3.67
CA VAL A 69 -9.70 -6.93 -4.55
C VAL A 69 -10.11 -6.86 -6.03
N ILE A 70 -11.23 -7.50 -6.38
CA ILE A 70 -11.75 -7.47 -7.76
C ILE A 70 -12.21 -6.05 -8.13
N GLU A 71 -12.90 -5.35 -7.22
CA GLU A 71 -13.31 -3.97 -7.46
C GLU A 71 -12.10 -3.05 -7.60
N THR A 72 -11.08 -3.16 -6.73
CA THR A 72 -9.81 -2.43 -6.90
C THR A 72 -9.23 -2.61 -8.30
N PHE A 73 -9.14 -3.85 -8.79
CA PHE A 73 -8.61 -4.10 -10.14
C PHE A 73 -9.50 -3.50 -11.25
N LYS A 74 -10.83 -3.50 -11.08
CA LYS A 74 -11.73 -2.84 -12.03
C LYS A 74 -11.54 -1.32 -12.01
N HIS A 75 -11.42 -0.70 -10.84
CA HIS A 75 -11.18 0.73 -10.72
C HIS A 75 -9.81 1.10 -11.33
N VAL A 76 -8.75 0.35 -11.03
CA VAL A 76 -7.44 0.51 -11.67
C VAL A 76 -7.56 0.41 -13.19
N TYR A 77 -8.23 -0.63 -13.72
CA TYR A 77 -8.38 -0.81 -15.16
C TYR A 77 -9.14 0.36 -15.83
N ARG A 78 -10.19 0.88 -15.19
CA ARG A 78 -10.95 2.04 -15.69
C ARG A 78 -10.11 3.32 -15.73
N HIS A 79 -9.15 3.45 -14.83
CA HIS A 79 -8.27 4.62 -14.71
C HIS A 79 -6.93 4.45 -15.43
N LEU A 80 -6.67 3.34 -16.11
CA LEU A 80 -5.50 3.20 -16.98
C LEU A 80 -5.78 3.76 -18.37
N ASN A 81 -4.78 4.37 -18.98
CA ASN A 81 -4.78 4.65 -20.41
C ASN A 81 -4.72 3.34 -21.22
N THR A 82 -5.05 3.41 -22.50
CA THR A 82 -4.71 2.31 -23.43
C THR A 82 -3.21 2.08 -23.40
N ASP A 83 -2.79 0.81 -23.32
CA ASP A 83 -1.39 0.38 -23.13
C ASP A 83 -0.75 0.82 -21.79
N GLY A 84 -1.55 1.30 -20.84
CA GLY A 84 -1.11 1.62 -19.49
C GLY A 84 -0.68 0.38 -18.70
N THR A 85 0.20 0.58 -17.72
CA THR A 85 0.77 -0.50 -16.91
C THR A 85 0.29 -0.43 -15.46
N PHE A 86 -0.19 -1.56 -14.94
CA PHE A 86 -0.44 -1.75 -13.52
C PHE A 86 0.70 -2.55 -12.87
N ILE A 87 1.26 -2.03 -11.78
CA ILE A 87 2.33 -2.70 -11.01
C ILE A 87 1.89 -2.82 -9.56
N PHE A 88 1.96 -4.02 -9.00
CA PHE A 88 1.69 -4.24 -7.59
C PHE A 88 2.54 -5.36 -7.02
N ASP A 89 2.69 -5.37 -5.70
CA ASP A 89 3.34 -6.45 -4.97
C ASP A 89 2.48 -6.92 -3.79
N VAL A 90 2.62 -8.20 -3.46
CA VAL A 90 1.91 -8.86 -2.36
C VAL A 90 2.84 -9.83 -1.64
N HIS A 91 2.50 -10.16 -0.41
CA HIS A 91 3.16 -11.22 0.32
C HIS A 91 2.95 -12.59 -0.34
N SER A 92 4.03 -13.37 -0.42
CA SER A 92 3.93 -14.77 -0.81
C SER A 92 3.39 -15.61 0.36
N LYS A 93 2.72 -16.73 0.04
CA LYS A 93 2.28 -17.70 1.07
C LYS A 93 3.44 -18.21 1.94
N PHE A 94 4.64 -18.34 1.36
CA PHE A 94 5.84 -18.71 2.11
C PHE A 94 6.17 -17.66 3.18
N LYS A 95 6.13 -16.36 2.82
CA LYS A 95 6.35 -15.29 3.79
C LYS A 95 5.31 -15.35 4.91
N MET A 96 4.03 -15.48 4.57
CA MET A 96 2.94 -15.55 5.56
C MET A 96 3.10 -16.72 6.53
N ASN A 97 3.33 -17.93 6.00
CA ASN A 97 3.30 -19.16 6.78
C ASN A 97 4.63 -19.53 7.44
N THR A 98 5.75 -18.98 6.98
CA THR A 98 7.09 -19.38 7.46
C THR A 98 7.87 -18.23 8.06
N LEU A 99 7.75 -17.02 7.49
CA LEU A 99 8.48 -15.86 7.97
C LEU A 99 7.66 -15.01 8.94
N PHE A 100 6.34 -14.93 8.80
CA PHE A 100 5.52 -14.15 9.73
C PHE A 100 4.86 -15.00 10.81
N ALA A 101 4.36 -16.20 10.49
CA ALA A 101 3.64 -17.01 11.45
C ALA A 101 4.43 -17.25 12.76
N ASN A 102 3.90 -16.68 13.84
CA ASN A 102 4.41 -16.77 15.21
C ASN A 102 5.87 -16.35 15.34
N GLN A 103 6.25 -15.28 14.62
CA GLN A 103 7.57 -14.68 14.73
C GLN A 103 7.52 -13.36 15.50
N THR A 104 8.58 -13.08 16.26
CA THR A 104 8.79 -11.79 16.93
C THR A 104 9.86 -11.02 16.17
N TYR A 105 9.60 -9.73 15.99
CA TYR A 105 10.48 -8.80 15.32
C TYR A 105 10.87 -7.69 16.29
N ILE A 106 12.15 -7.37 16.28
CA ILE A 106 12.73 -6.31 17.09
C ILE A 106 13.59 -5.46 16.16
N ASP A 107 13.30 -4.17 16.10
CA ASP A 107 14.11 -3.18 15.43
C ASP A 107 14.56 -2.15 16.48
N GLU A 108 15.87 -1.99 16.62
CA GLU A 108 16.48 -1.13 17.63
C GLU A 108 17.50 -0.20 16.97
N THR A 109 17.33 1.09 17.23
CA THR A 109 18.28 2.15 16.92
C THR A 109 18.71 2.84 18.21
N GLU A 110 19.69 3.75 18.15
CA GLU A 110 20.14 4.51 19.34
C GLU A 110 19.02 5.31 20.03
N HIS A 111 17.93 5.61 19.32
CA HIS A 111 16.85 6.48 19.82
C HIS A 111 15.48 5.82 19.88
N ILE A 112 15.30 4.67 19.23
CA ILE A 112 14.00 4.02 19.06
C ILE A 112 14.17 2.51 19.25
N PHE A 113 13.31 1.94 20.10
CA PHE A 113 13.09 0.51 20.22
C PHE A 113 11.68 0.20 19.73
N LEU A 114 11.57 -0.69 18.74
CA LEU A 114 10.30 -1.16 18.20
C LEU A 114 10.29 -2.68 18.30
N ALA A 115 9.26 -3.23 18.94
CA ALA A 115 9.04 -4.67 18.95
C ALA A 115 7.60 -4.96 18.52
N TRP A 116 7.44 -5.98 17.68
CA TRP A 116 6.13 -6.47 17.31
C TRP A 116 6.12 -7.98 17.14
N GLU A 117 4.97 -8.57 17.40
CA GLU A 117 4.71 -9.99 17.20
C GLU A 117 3.79 -10.17 16.01
N ALA A 118 4.19 -11.04 15.08
CA ALA A 118 3.34 -11.50 14.00
C ALA A 118 2.67 -12.81 14.44
N ILE A 119 1.41 -12.70 14.84
CA ILE A 119 0.60 -13.80 15.36
C ILE A 119 -0.15 -14.43 14.19
N GLN A 120 -0.13 -15.76 14.08
CA GLN A 120 -0.90 -16.44 13.04
C GLN A 120 -2.41 -16.15 13.20
N GLY A 121 -3.06 -15.69 12.13
CA GLY A 121 -4.48 -15.40 12.13
C GLY A 121 -5.36 -16.63 11.92
N ASP A 122 -6.67 -16.44 12.10
CA ASP A 122 -7.67 -17.52 12.02
C ASP A 122 -7.93 -18.01 10.59
N LEU A 123 -7.58 -17.19 9.60
CA LEU A 123 -7.76 -17.50 8.18
C LEU A 123 -6.47 -18.09 7.57
N PRO A 124 -6.57 -18.93 6.52
CA PRO A 124 -5.38 -19.39 5.80
C PRO A 124 -4.53 -18.23 5.29
N ASP A 125 -3.20 -18.36 5.36
CA ASP A 125 -2.23 -17.37 4.89
C ASP A 125 -2.37 -15.97 5.55
N SER A 126 -2.94 -15.88 6.77
CA SER A 126 -3.18 -14.62 7.49
C SER A 126 -2.31 -14.47 8.75
N VAL A 127 -1.96 -13.22 9.10
CA VAL A 127 -1.28 -12.86 10.36
C VAL A 127 -1.81 -11.53 10.91
N TRP A 128 -1.78 -11.38 12.22
CA TRP A 128 -2.02 -10.14 12.94
C TRP A 128 -0.71 -9.60 13.50
N HIS A 129 -0.47 -8.30 13.35
CA HIS A 129 0.69 -7.65 13.96
C HIS A 129 0.26 -7.00 15.28
N TYR A 130 0.86 -7.44 16.38
CA TYR A 130 0.70 -6.84 17.70
C TYR A 130 1.95 -6.03 18.03
N MET A 131 1.80 -4.71 18.18
CA MET A 131 2.89 -3.78 18.44
C MET A 131 2.78 -3.25 19.88
N THR A 132 3.89 -3.24 20.60
CA THR A 132 4.00 -2.72 21.98
C THR A 132 4.81 -1.43 22.05
#